data_AF-A0A0F2Q7Y7-F1
#
_entry.id   AF-A0A0F2Q7Y7-F1
#
_cell.length_a   1.000
_cell.length_b   1.000
_cell.length_c   1.000
_cell.angle_alpha   90.00
_cell.angle_beta   90.00
_cell.angle_gamma   90.00
#
_symmetry.space_group_name_H-M   'P 1'
#
loop_
_entity.id
_entity.type
_entity.pdbx_description
1 polymer ?
#
loop_
_entity_poly.entity_id
_entity_poly.type
_entity_poly.pdbx_seq_one_letter_code
_entity_poly.pdbx_strand_id
1 'polypeptide(L)'
;MKSENEESKVLENIEANEGKSKTNNQESIENKNLSTSMNSSLRVLDYLLILLILAIPVVNIIAILKWSFSKGININKRNFARATLILSIVAVMIITASSLFFKPDGPSGWAAEEVTAALANGFVPGGLTRNYGQGITREEAVNLLVRVYEKARQETVTPADPKLIKDTENEGVLKAAALGIVSVASGQTVEFRPNDPVPRQEMAVFMLRTALAVKPKQDFNKEMQVTFADAQKIQSWAQEGIYFAFNNKIFSSYEERIAPTMTLNREEGIICAQRLYEVVAR
;
A
#
# COMPACT_ATOMS: atom_id res chain seq x y z
N MET A 1 -22.16 77.76 -60.52
CA MET A 1 -22.85 76.46 -60.36
C MET A 1 -21.96 75.21 -60.46
N LYS A 2 -20.83 75.18 -61.21
CA LYS A 2 -19.92 74.00 -61.22
C LYS A 2 -18.77 74.09 -60.19
N SER A 3 -18.35 75.30 -59.81
CA SER A 3 -17.28 75.54 -58.82
C SER A 3 -17.72 75.35 -57.37
N GLU A 4 -18.94 75.77 -56.99
CA GLU A 4 -19.46 75.61 -55.62
C GLU A 4 -19.67 74.14 -55.20
N ASN A 5 -19.89 73.24 -56.17
CA ASN A 5 -20.15 71.83 -55.90
C ASN A 5 -18.86 71.01 -55.68
N GLU A 6 -17.71 71.50 -56.17
CA GLU A 6 -16.40 70.89 -55.90
C GLU A 6 -15.86 71.34 -54.55
N GLU A 7 -15.99 72.62 -54.20
CA GLU A 7 -15.58 73.13 -52.89
C GLU A 7 -16.36 72.47 -51.74
N SER A 8 -17.68 72.28 -51.89
CA SER A 8 -18.50 71.60 -50.88
C SER A 8 -18.07 70.15 -50.62
N LYS A 9 -17.64 69.42 -51.66
CA LYS A 9 -17.16 68.02 -51.51
C LYS A 9 -15.77 67.94 -50.91
N VAL A 10 -14.91 68.93 -51.17
CA VAL A 10 -13.59 69.01 -50.55
C VAL A 10 -13.75 69.29 -49.05
N LEU A 11 -14.65 70.20 -48.67
CA LEU A 11 -14.94 70.52 -47.27
C LEU A 11 -15.52 69.31 -46.51
N GLU A 12 -16.47 68.59 -47.09
CA GLU A 12 -17.05 67.37 -46.49
C GLU A 12 -15.99 66.28 -46.25
N ASN A 13 -15.06 66.10 -47.20
CA ASN A 13 -13.96 65.14 -47.05
C ASN A 13 -12.94 65.55 -45.97
N ILE A 14 -12.68 66.86 -45.81
CA ILE A 14 -11.81 67.38 -44.76
C ILE A 14 -12.45 67.17 -43.39
N GLU A 15 -13.74 67.50 -43.23
CA GLU A 15 -14.47 67.28 -41.98
C GLU A 15 -14.58 65.79 -41.60
N ALA A 16 -14.81 64.92 -42.59
CA ALA A 16 -14.84 63.46 -42.38
C ALA A 16 -13.47 62.91 -41.95
N ASN A 17 -12.37 63.46 -42.49
CA ASN A 17 -11.01 63.05 -42.14
C ASN A 17 -10.59 63.58 -40.76
N GLU A 18 -10.97 64.82 -40.42
CA GLU A 18 -10.78 65.36 -39.07
C GLU A 18 -11.58 64.59 -38.02
N GLY A 19 -12.82 64.22 -38.32
CA GLY A 19 -13.66 63.40 -37.45
C GLY A 19 -13.04 62.03 -37.18
N LYS A 20 -12.56 61.33 -38.21
CA LYS A 20 -11.83 60.06 -38.06
C LYS A 20 -10.54 60.21 -37.26
N SER A 21 -9.77 61.28 -37.49
CA SER A 21 -8.53 61.54 -36.75
C SER A 21 -8.79 61.79 -35.26
N LYS A 22 -9.83 62.55 -34.92
CA LYS A 22 -10.25 62.79 -33.53
C LYS A 22 -10.72 61.50 -32.84
N THR A 23 -11.53 60.68 -33.50
CA THR A 23 -12.01 59.39 -32.96
C THR A 23 -10.86 58.39 -32.73
N ASN A 24 -9.95 58.24 -33.69
CA ASN A 24 -8.78 57.35 -33.55
C ASN A 24 -7.85 57.79 -32.40
N ASN A 25 -7.67 59.11 -32.23
CA ASN A 25 -6.86 59.64 -31.14
C ASN A 25 -7.53 59.38 -29.77
N GLN A 26 -8.86 59.54 -29.68
CA GLN A 26 -9.61 59.28 -28.46
C GLN A 26 -9.59 57.79 -28.06
N GLU A 27 -9.76 56.87 -29.02
CA GLU A 27 -9.65 55.43 -28.78
C GLU A 27 -8.22 55.03 -28.36
N SER A 28 -7.19 55.67 -28.92
CA SER A 28 -5.79 55.44 -28.51
C SER A 28 -5.52 55.89 -27.08
N ILE A 29 -6.12 57.00 -26.64
CA ILE A 29 -6.00 57.54 -25.27
C ILE A 29 -6.75 56.64 -24.30
N GLU A 30 -7.95 56.17 -24.65
CA GLU A 30 -8.73 55.26 -23.82
C GLU A 30 -8.02 53.91 -23.64
N ASN A 31 -7.47 53.34 -24.71
CA ASN A 31 -6.67 52.12 -24.66
C ASN A 31 -5.37 52.30 -23.83
N LYS A 32 -4.74 53.48 -23.89
CA LYS A 32 -3.57 53.81 -23.06
C LYS A 32 -3.94 53.95 -21.57
N ASN A 33 -5.09 54.55 -21.26
CA ASN A 33 -5.57 54.67 -19.89
C ASN A 33 -6.00 53.31 -19.32
N LEU A 34 -6.64 52.48 -20.14
CA LEU A 34 -7.03 51.12 -19.78
C LEU A 34 -5.79 50.25 -19.50
N SER A 35 -4.80 50.25 -20.40
CA SER A 35 -3.55 49.52 -20.20
C SER A 35 -2.76 50.01 -18.97
N THR A 36 -2.75 51.32 -18.70
CA THR A 36 -2.10 51.89 -17.50
C THR A 36 -2.81 51.43 -16.22
N SER A 37 -4.14 51.46 -16.19
CA SER A 37 -4.91 50.99 -15.02
C SER A 37 -4.74 49.49 -14.76
N MET A 38 -4.68 48.68 -15.82
CA MET A 38 -4.43 47.24 -15.72
C MET A 38 -3.01 46.87 -15.25
N ASN A 39 -2.03 47.74 -15.49
CA ASN A 39 -0.63 47.53 -15.10
C ASN A 39 -0.27 48.14 -13.74
N SER A 40 -1.21 48.83 -13.08
CA SER A 40 -0.98 49.40 -11.75
C SER A 40 -0.63 48.33 -10.70
N SER A 41 0.25 48.66 -9.77
CA SER A 41 0.58 47.77 -8.65
C SER A 41 -0.62 47.63 -7.72
N LEU A 42 -0.89 46.40 -7.26
CA LEU A 42 -1.93 46.15 -6.26
C LEU A 42 -1.49 46.66 -4.90
N ARG A 43 -2.43 47.15 -4.11
CA ARG A 43 -2.17 47.56 -2.73
C ARG A 43 -2.07 46.30 -1.85
N VAL A 44 -1.42 46.44 -0.69
CA VAL A 44 -1.30 45.34 0.30
C VAL A 44 -2.66 44.76 0.67
N LEU A 45 -3.68 45.62 0.84
CA LEU A 45 -5.04 45.20 1.15
C LEU A 45 -5.64 44.30 0.07
N ASP A 46 -5.33 44.52 -1.20
CA ASP A 46 -5.83 43.70 -2.30
C ASP A 46 -5.26 42.27 -2.24
N TYR A 47 -3.99 42.14 -1.86
CA TYR A 47 -3.37 40.83 -1.62
C TYR A 47 -3.99 40.12 -0.41
N LEU A 48 -4.29 40.85 0.67
CA LEU A 48 -4.98 40.27 1.83
C LEU A 48 -6.36 39.74 1.47
N LEU A 49 -7.12 40.46 0.64
CA LEU A 49 -8.42 39.98 0.15
C LEU A 49 -8.28 38.74 -0.73
N ILE A 50 -7.26 38.69 -1.59
CA ILE A 50 -6.96 37.50 -2.40
C ILE A 50 -6.66 36.29 -1.51
N LEU A 51 -5.83 36.47 -0.48
CA LEU A 51 -5.50 35.41 0.48
C LEU A 51 -6.72 34.92 1.27
N LEU A 52 -7.61 35.85 1.65
CA LEU A 52 -8.85 35.51 2.37
C LEU A 52 -9.80 34.68 1.50
N ILE A 53 -9.92 35.02 0.20
CA ILE A 53 -10.70 34.22 -0.76
C ILE A 53 -10.06 32.84 -0.97
N LEU A 54 -8.72 32.78 -0.99
CA LEU A 54 -7.97 31.54 -1.18
C LEU A 54 -8.17 30.53 -0.02
N ALA A 55 -8.41 31.04 1.19
CA ALA A 55 -8.62 30.24 2.39
C ALA A 55 -9.96 29.49 2.40
N ILE A 56 -10.92 29.89 1.56
CA ILE A 56 -12.23 29.23 1.46
C ILE A 56 -12.11 28.06 0.47
N PRO A 57 -12.33 26.81 0.91
CA PRO A 57 -12.29 25.65 0.01
C PRO A 57 -13.31 25.80 -1.12
N VAL A 58 -12.98 25.36 -2.34
CA VAL A 58 -13.80 25.39 -3.57
C VAL A 58 -13.97 26.79 -4.19
N VAL A 59 -14.28 27.82 -3.40
CA VAL A 59 -14.40 29.21 -3.88
C VAL A 59 -13.06 29.70 -4.44
N ASN A 60 -11.97 29.27 -3.83
CA ASN A 60 -10.61 29.57 -4.26
C ASN A 60 -10.32 29.11 -5.70
N ILE A 61 -10.69 27.89 -6.08
CA ILE A 61 -10.45 27.32 -7.42
C ILE A 61 -11.21 28.11 -8.49
N ILE A 62 -12.49 28.39 -8.26
CA ILE A 62 -13.34 29.13 -9.22
C ILE A 62 -12.80 30.56 -9.41
N ALA A 63 -12.39 31.22 -8.33
CA ALA A 63 -11.81 32.57 -8.38
C ALA A 63 -10.49 32.59 -9.16
N ILE A 64 -9.59 31.63 -8.89
CA ILE A 64 -8.30 31.49 -9.59
C ILE A 64 -8.52 31.28 -11.09
N LEU A 65 -9.44 30.40 -11.48
CA LEU A 65 -9.74 30.14 -12.89
C LEU A 65 -10.27 31.39 -13.58
N LYS A 66 -11.24 32.08 -12.97
CA LYS A 66 -11.79 33.33 -13.50
C LYS A 66 -10.69 34.39 -13.67
N TRP A 67 -9.80 34.54 -12.70
CA TRP A 67 -8.74 35.55 -12.76
C TRP A 67 -7.60 35.18 -13.72
N SER A 68 -7.26 33.90 -13.83
CA SER A 68 -6.20 33.40 -14.72
C SER A 68 -6.50 33.64 -16.21
N PHE A 69 -7.77 33.50 -16.60
CA PHE A 69 -8.21 33.59 -18.00
C PHE A 69 -8.93 34.89 -18.36
N SER A 70 -9.21 35.78 -17.41
CA SER A 70 -9.87 37.05 -17.71
C SER A 70 -8.91 38.06 -18.36
N LYS A 71 -9.39 38.69 -19.45
CA LYS A 71 -8.65 39.70 -20.22
C LYS A 71 -8.69 41.10 -19.59
N GLY A 72 -9.72 41.44 -18.79
CA GLY A 72 -9.96 42.79 -18.25
C GLY A 72 -9.61 42.99 -16.77
N ILE A 73 -8.67 42.21 -16.23
CA ILE A 73 -8.26 42.28 -14.81
C ILE A 73 -6.79 42.72 -14.73
N ASN A 74 -6.42 43.35 -13.60
CA ASN A 74 -5.06 43.74 -13.28
C ASN A 74 -4.04 42.60 -13.51
N ILE A 75 -2.92 42.92 -14.15
CA ILE A 75 -1.89 41.95 -14.56
C ILE A 75 -1.30 41.19 -13.37
N ASN A 76 -1.05 41.85 -12.25
CA ASN A 76 -0.43 41.25 -11.06
C ASN A 76 -1.35 40.20 -10.44
N LYS A 77 -2.66 40.48 -10.41
CA LYS A 77 -3.69 39.53 -9.94
C LYS A 77 -3.79 38.29 -10.82
N ARG A 78 -3.72 38.48 -12.15
CA ARG A 78 -3.75 37.39 -13.12
C ARG A 78 -2.51 36.51 -13.04
N ASN A 79 -1.32 37.11 -12.90
CA ASN A 79 -0.07 36.38 -12.76
C ASN A 79 -0.03 35.59 -11.45
N PHE A 80 -0.53 36.17 -10.35
CA PHE A 80 -0.70 35.45 -9.08
C PHE A 80 -1.61 34.22 -9.26
N ALA A 81 -2.79 34.39 -9.85
CA ALA A 81 -3.71 33.28 -10.09
C ALA A 81 -3.09 32.15 -10.92
N ARG A 82 -2.33 32.48 -11.98
CA ARG A 82 -1.61 31.50 -12.80
C ARG A 82 -0.53 30.76 -12.00
N ALA A 83 0.26 31.48 -11.21
CA ALA A 83 1.28 30.89 -10.36
C ALA A 83 0.67 29.94 -9.32
N THR A 84 -0.44 30.33 -8.67
CA THR A 84 -1.16 29.48 -7.73
C THR A 84 -1.71 28.22 -8.39
N LEU A 85 -2.20 28.31 -9.63
CA LEU A 85 -2.67 27.14 -10.39
C LEU A 85 -1.52 26.17 -10.66
N ILE A 86 -0.37 26.66 -11.12
CA ILE A 86 0.82 25.83 -11.35
C ILE A 86 1.28 25.18 -10.04
N LEU A 87 1.36 25.94 -8.94
CA LEU A 87 1.73 25.41 -7.62
C LEU A 87 0.75 24.35 -7.12
N SER A 88 -0.55 24.53 -7.37
CA SER A 88 -1.56 23.54 -6.96
C SER A 88 -1.38 22.21 -7.71
N ILE A 89 -1.02 22.25 -8.99
CA ILE A 89 -0.73 21.03 -9.78
C ILE A 89 0.52 20.34 -9.23
N VAL A 90 1.57 21.11 -8.93
CA VAL A 90 2.80 20.58 -8.32
C VAL A 90 2.52 19.96 -6.95
N ALA A 91 1.75 20.62 -6.10
CA ALA A 91 1.37 20.09 -4.79
C ALA A 91 0.57 18.79 -4.91
N VAL A 92 -0.38 18.72 -5.84
CA VAL A 92 -1.13 17.48 -6.12
C VAL A 92 -0.18 16.37 -6.57
N MET A 93 0.76 16.65 -7.49
CA MET A 93 1.77 15.67 -7.91
C MET A 93 2.65 15.18 -6.76
N ILE A 94 3.02 16.05 -5.82
CA ILE A 94 3.80 15.68 -4.62
C ILE A 94 2.95 14.82 -3.66
N ILE A 95 1.68 15.17 -3.44
CA ILE A 95 0.77 14.42 -2.57
C ILE A 95 0.50 13.02 -3.13
N THR A 96 0.22 12.92 -4.44
CA THR A 96 -0.02 11.64 -5.08
C THR A 96 1.26 10.79 -5.15
N ALA A 97 2.41 11.39 -5.42
CA ALA A 97 3.71 10.70 -5.34
C ALA A 97 3.96 10.17 -3.92
N SER A 98 3.75 10.98 -2.88
CA SER A 98 3.96 10.57 -1.48
C SER A 98 3.05 9.40 -1.07
N SER A 99 1.80 9.40 -1.55
CA SER A 99 0.85 8.32 -1.31
C SER A 99 1.26 6.98 -1.94
N LEU A 100 2.11 7.00 -2.98
CA LEU A 100 2.70 5.78 -3.56
C LEU A 100 3.82 5.20 -2.68
N PHE A 101 4.41 6.00 -1.80
CA PHE A 101 5.50 5.58 -0.92
C PHE A 101 5.06 5.26 0.51
N PHE A 102 3.82 5.62 0.89
CA PHE A 102 3.26 5.31 2.21
C PHE A 102 2.41 4.03 2.16
N LYS A 103 3.05 2.87 2.29
CA LYS A 103 2.35 1.61 2.57
C LYS A 103 2.27 1.44 4.09
N PRO A 104 1.07 1.40 4.71
CA PRO A 104 0.97 1.17 6.14
C PRO A 104 1.62 -0.18 6.49
N ASP A 105 2.49 -0.19 7.50
CA ASP A 105 3.25 -1.37 7.97
C ASP A 105 2.38 -2.42 8.70
N GLY A 106 1.06 -2.39 8.47
CA GLY A 106 0.11 -3.33 9.06
C GLY A 106 -0.13 -4.57 8.20
N PRO A 107 -0.76 -5.61 8.77
CA PRO A 107 -1.28 -6.73 7.98
C PRO A 107 -2.34 -6.23 6.98
N SER A 108 -2.58 -7.02 5.94
CA SER A 108 -3.68 -6.78 5.02
C SER A 108 -5.04 -6.84 5.74
N GLY A 109 -6.05 -6.14 5.19
CA GLY A 109 -7.36 -6.03 5.84
C GLY A 109 -8.05 -7.38 6.10
N TRP A 110 -7.80 -8.39 5.25
CA TRP A 110 -8.33 -9.73 5.45
C TRP A 110 -7.58 -10.53 6.53
N ALA A 111 -6.30 -10.20 6.77
CA ALA A 111 -5.45 -10.86 7.76
C ALA A 111 -5.52 -10.20 9.15
N ALA A 112 -5.99 -8.95 9.23
CA ALA A 112 -5.85 -8.10 10.39
C ALA A 112 -6.43 -8.70 11.69
N GLU A 113 -7.61 -9.31 11.63
CA GLU A 113 -8.27 -9.91 12.80
C GLU A 113 -7.44 -11.05 13.39
N GLU A 114 -7.07 -12.01 12.56
CA GLU A 114 -6.35 -13.21 12.99
C GLU A 114 -4.90 -12.90 13.40
N VAL A 115 -4.23 -11.97 12.69
CA VAL A 115 -2.91 -11.48 13.10
C VAL A 115 -2.99 -10.80 14.46
N THR A 116 -4.04 -10.01 14.72
CA THR A 116 -4.25 -9.36 16.03
C THR A 116 -4.46 -10.41 17.13
N ALA A 117 -5.26 -11.45 16.87
CA ALA A 117 -5.45 -12.56 17.80
C ALA A 117 -4.13 -13.30 18.10
N ALA A 118 -3.32 -13.56 17.09
CA ALA A 118 -2.01 -14.18 17.24
C ALA A 118 -1.07 -13.35 18.13
N LEU A 119 -1.05 -12.02 17.89
CA LEU A 119 -0.28 -11.08 18.71
C LEU A 119 -0.76 -11.06 20.15
N ALA A 120 -2.08 -11.07 20.38
CA ALA A 120 -2.68 -11.11 21.71
C ALA A 120 -2.35 -12.41 22.46
N ASN A 121 -2.23 -13.54 21.75
CA ASN A 121 -1.79 -14.81 22.34
C ASN A 121 -0.31 -14.81 22.74
N GLY A 122 0.49 -13.87 22.21
CA GLY A 122 1.87 -13.61 22.64
C GLY A 122 2.92 -14.54 22.06
N PHE A 123 2.56 -15.44 21.14
CA PHE A 123 3.49 -16.38 20.52
C PHE A 123 4.16 -15.83 19.24
N VAL A 124 3.74 -14.68 18.71
CA VAL A 124 4.34 -14.11 17.48
C VAL A 124 5.70 -13.46 17.80
N PRO A 125 6.80 -13.89 17.14
CA PRO A 125 8.09 -13.21 17.27
C PRO A 125 8.06 -11.76 16.76
N GLY A 126 8.72 -10.84 17.46
CA GLY A 126 8.78 -9.42 17.06
C GLY A 126 9.36 -9.18 15.66
N GLY A 127 10.21 -10.09 15.15
CA GLY A 127 10.70 -10.03 13.78
C GLY A 127 9.62 -10.14 12.70
N LEU A 128 8.47 -10.74 13.02
CA LEU A 128 7.34 -10.97 12.11
C LEU A 128 6.26 -9.89 12.19
N THR A 129 6.41 -8.88 13.05
CA THR A 129 5.41 -7.78 13.20
C THR A 129 5.66 -6.63 12.22
N ARG A 130 6.32 -6.91 11.10
CA ARG A 130 6.69 -5.97 10.03
C ARG A 130 6.84 -6.72 8.71
N ASN A 131 6.72 -6.00 7.60
CA ASN A 131 6.78 -6.56 6.25
C ASN A 131 5.87 -7.79 6.09
N TYR A 132 4.60 -7.68 6.49
CA TYR A 132 3.66 -8.80 6.51
C TYR A 132 3.50 -9.53 5.16
N GLY A 133 3.63 -8.79 4.05
CA GLY A 133 3.60 -9.37 2.70
C GLY A 133 4.90 -10.03 2.23
N GLN A 134 5.98 -9.99 3.02
CA GLN A 134 7.25 -10.68 2.70
C GLN A 134 7.07 -12.19 2.85
N GLY A 135 7.74 -12.98 2.01
CA GLY A 135 7.80 -14.43 2.15
C GLY A 135 8.32 -14.84 3.54
N ILE A 136 7.60 -15.74 4.22
CA ILE A 136 8.07 -16.27 5.51
C ILE A 136 9.16 -17.33 5.26
N THR A 137 10.26 -17.23 6.00
CA THR A 137 11.36 -18.20 5.88
C THR A 137 11.10 -19.47 6.70
N ARG A 138 11.83 -20.55 6.41
CA ARG A 138 11.75 -21.80 7.17
C ARG A 138 12.06 -21.60 8.65
N GLU A 139 13.09 -20.81 8.95
CA GLU A 139 13.44 -20.45 10.33
C GLU A 139 12.33 -19.67 11.01
N GLU A 140 11.78 -18.65 10.35
CA GLU A 140 10.67 -17.85 10.87
C GLU A 140 9.43 -18.70 11.17
N ALA A 141 9.09 -19.62 10.26
CA ALA A 141 7.97 -20.53 10.42
C ALA A 141 8.15 -21.49 11.60
N VAL A 142 9.29 -22.17 11.73
CA VAL A 142 9.49 -23.10 12.84
C VAL A 142 9.61 -22.38 14.18
N ASN A 143 10.23 -21.19 14.22
CA ASN A 143 10.29 -20.38 15.44
C ASN A 143 8.90 -19.97 15.91
N LEU A 144 8.02 -19.61 14.98
CA LEU A 144 6.62 -19.32 15.28
C LEU A 144 5.89 -20.55 15.82
N LEU A 145 6.08 -21.73 15.21
CA LEU A 145 5.42 -22.98 15.63
C LEU A 145 5.94 -23.52 16.98
N VAL A 146 7.23 -23.36 17.28
CA VAL A 146 7.78 -23.67 18.61
C VAL A 146 7.12 -22.81 19.67
N ARG A 147 6.89 -21.51 19.41
CA ARG A 147 6.18 -20.65 20.35
C ARG A 147 4.71 -21.02 20.51
N VAL A 148 4.05 -21.52 19.45
CA VAL A 148 2.71 -22.11 19.56
C VAL A 148 2.74 -23.33 20.50
N TYR A 149 3.72 -24.23 20.35
CA TYR A 149 3.90 -25.37 21.25
C TYR A 149 4.10 -24.90 22.70
N GLU A 150 5.07 -24.01 22.96
CA GLU A 150 5.40 -23.52 24.31
C GLU A 150 4.19 -22.83 24.95
N LYS A 151 3.41 -22.07 24.16
CA LYS A 151 2.16 -21.44 24.60
C LYS A 151 1.07 -22.46 24.95
N ALA A 152 0.89 -23.49 24.12
CA ALA A 152 -0.15 -24.50 24.32
C ALA A 152 0.16 -25.43 25.50
N ARG A 153 1.45 -25.76 25.69
CA ARG A 153 1.92 -26.67 26.74
C ARG A 153 2.26 -25.96 28.05
N GLN A 154 2.40 -24.64 28.03
CA GLN A 154 2.87 -23.81 29.15
C GLN A 154 4.24 -24.26 29.67
N GLU A 155 5.12 -24.67 28.77
CA GLU A 155 6.48 -25.13 29.08
C GLU A 155 7.47 -24.61 28.04
N THR A 156 8.75 -24.54 28.41
CA THR A 156 9.83 -24.18 27.49
C THR A 156 10.50 -25.43 26.96
N VAL A 157 10.93 -25.39 25.71
CA VAL A 157 11.64 -26.52 25.08
C VAL A 157 13.14 -26.36 25.28
N THR A 158 13.82 -27.43 25.69
CA THR A 158 15.30 -27.47 25.66
C THR A 158 15.77 -27.72 24.21
N PRO A 159 16.66 -26.88 23.65
CA PRO A 159 17.20 -27.07 22.31
C PRO A 159 17.92 -28.43 22.15
N ALA A 160 17.86 -29.02 20.95
CA ALA A 160 18.65 -30.19 20.62
C ALA A 160 20.15 -29.85 20.44
N ASP A 161 21.01 -30.87 20.31
CA ASP A 161 22.44 -30.67 20.02
C ASP A 161 22.63 -29.87 18.72
N PRO A 162 23.33 -28.71 18.74
CA PRO A 162 23.60 -27.91 17.55
C PRO A 162 24.20 -28.70 16.38
N LYS A 163 24.94 -29.78 16.63
CA LYS A 163 25.55 -30.62 15.58
C LYS A 163 24.53 -31.34 14.69
N LEU A 164 23.28 -31.42 15.11
CA LEU A 164 22.21 -32.04 14.33
C LEU A 164 21.80 -31.20 13.12
N ILE A 165 22.06 -29.88 13.14
CA ILE A 165 21.72 -28.96 12.05
C ILE A 165 22.99 -28.27 11.56
N LYS A 166 23.30 -28.41 10.26
CA LYS A 166 24.60 -27.99 9.71
C LYS A 166 24.74 -26.48 9.53
N ASP A 167 23.64 -25.81 9.21
CA ASP A 167 23.62 -24.50 8.56
C ASP A 167 22.86 -23.43 9.35
N THR A 168 22.51 -23.71 10.61
CA THR A 168 21.99 -22.72 11.56
C THR A 168 22.22 -23.15 13.00
N GLU A 169 22.51 -22.18 13.87
CA GLU A 169 22.55 -22.33 15.32
C GLU A 169 21.34 -21.66 16.00
N ASN A 170 20.32 -21.30 15.23
CA ASN A 170 19.13 -20.65 15.75
C ASN A 170 18.43 -21.55 16.80
N GLU A 171 18.28 -21.02 18.01
CA GLU A 171 17.74 -21.77 19.15
C GLU A 171 16.35 -22.36 18.86
N GLY A 172 15.47 -21.62 18.19
CA GLY A 172 14.13 -22.10 17.87
C GLY A 172 14.12 -23.21 16.82
N VAL A 173 15.06 -23.23 15.87
CA VAL A 173 15.25 -24.36 14.95
C VAL A 173 15.71 -25.61 15.73
N LEU A 174 16.63 -25.45 16.67
CA LEU A 174 17.10 -26.55 17.52
C LEU A 174 16.01 -27.07 18.47
N LYS A 175 15.15 -26.19 19.00
CA LYS A 175 13.94 -26.59 19.73
C LYS A 175 12.96 -27.35 18.83
N ALA A 176 12.76 -26.87 17.61
CA ALA A 176 11.91 -27.55 16.63
C ALA A 176 12.44 -28.95 16.29
N ALA A 177 13.76 -29.14 16.24
CA ALA A 177 14.39 -30.45 16.10
C ALA A 177 14.15 -31.34 17.33
N ALA A 178 14.28 -30.79 18.55
CA ALA A 178 14.00 -31.53 19.80
C ALA A 178 12.54 -32.02 19.88
N LEU A 179 11.59 -31.21 19.37
CA LEU A 179 10.18 -31.57 19.28
C LEU A 179 9.83 -32.52 18.13
N GLY A 180 10.77 -32.80 17.22
CA GLY A 180 10.51 -33.56 15.99
C GLY A 180 9.70 -32.80 14.94
N ILE A 181 9.53 -31.48 15.08
CA ILE A 181 8.93 -30.61 14.04
C ILE A 181 9.86 -30.57 12.83
N VAL A 182 11.16 -30.32 13.09
CA VAL A 182 12.23 -30.54 12.12
C VAL A 182 12.71 -31.97 12.27
N SER A 183 12.51 -32.77 11.22
CA SER A 183 12.87 -34.19 11.25
C SER A 183 14.37 -34.37 11.09
N VAL A 184 15.01 -34.97 12.09
CA VAL A 184 16.41 -35.38 12.07
C VAL A 184 16.47 -36.88 12.38
N ALA A 185 16.96 -37.69 11.43
CA ALA A 185 17.12 -39.12 11.66
C ALA A 185 18.26 -39.37 12.66
N SER A 186 18.14 -40.45 13.45
CA SER A 186 19.16 -40.79 14.46
C SER A 186 20.55 -40.92 13.83
N GLY A 187 21.53 -40.22 14.43
CA GLY A 187 22.92 -40.20 13.97
C GLY A 187 23.17 -39.40 12.68
N GLN A 188 22.19 -38.64 12.18
CA GLN A 188 22.35 -37.79 11.01
C GLN A 188 22.42 -36.30 11.36
N THR A 189 23.08 -35.55 10.49
CA THR A 189 23.03 -34.08 10.46
C THR A 189 22.20 -33.66 9.24
N VAL A 190 21.33 -32.67 9.42
CA VAL A 190 20.44 -32.16 8.36
C VAL A 190 20.86 -30.75 7.94
N GLU A 191 20.75 -30.47 6.65
CA GLU A 191 20.80 -29.10 6.11
C GLU A 191 19.38 -28.52 6.11
N PHE A 192 19.13 -27.54 6.97
CA PHE A 192 17.80 -27.03 7.25
C PHE A 192 17.35 -25.93 6.27
N ARG A 193 18.29 -25.17 5.70
CA ARG A 193 18.10 -24.04 4.78
C ARG A 193 17.24 -22.93 5.40
N PRO A 194 17.68 -22.29 6.50
CA PRO A 194 16.84 -21.40 7.31
C PRO A 194 16.21 -20.22 6.56
N ASN A 195 16.88 -19.76 5.50
CA ASN A 195 16.48 -18.57 4.73
C ASN A 195 15.56 -18.88 3.55
N ASP A 196 15.35 -20.15 3.21
CA ASP A 196 14.46 -20.50 2.10
C ASP A 196 13.00 -20.15 2.46
N PRO A 197 12.21 -19.64 1.50
CA PRO A 197 10.77 -19.48 1.67
C PRO A 197 10.08 -20.82 1.94
N VAL A 198 9.01 -20.81 2.73
CA VAL A 198 8.26 -22.04 3.07
C VAL A 198 7.10 -22.27 2.09
N PRO A 199 7.10 -23.38 1.33
CA PRO A 199 5.93 -23.80 0.56
C PRO A 199 4.78 -24.25 1.48
N ARG A 200 3.53 -24.09 1.02
CA ARG A 200 2.32 -24.50 1.76
C ARG A 200 2.37 -25.94 2.26
N GLN A 201 2.80 -26.87 1.42
CA GLN A 201 2.90 -28.30 1.81
C GLN A 201 3.90 -28.55 2.94
N GLU A 202 4.97 -27.75 3.00
CA GLU A 202 5.95 -27.89 4.06
C GLU A 202 5.48 -27.25 5.37
N MET A 203 4.86 -26.07 5.29
CA MET A 203 4.17 -25.48 6.46
C MET A 203 3.17 -26.47 7.05
N ALA A 204 2.39 -27.15 6.21
CA ALA A 204 1.41 -28.15 6.64
C ALA A 204 2.04 -29.31 7.42
N VAL A 205 3.20 -29.79 6.98
CA VAL A 205 3.97 -30.83 7.68
C VAL A 205 4.50 -30.34 9.02
N PHE A 206 5.05 -29.13 9.08
CA PHE A 206 5.51 -28.56 10.35
C PHE A 206 4.35 -28.38 11.34
N MET A 207 3.19 -27.92 10.87
CA MET A 207 2.00 -27.75 11.71
C MET A 207 1.46 -29.08 12.23
N LEU A 208 1.38 -30.13 11.39
CA LEU A 208 0.96 -31.46 11.83
C LEU A 208 1.90 -32.00 12.92
N ARG A 209 3.22 -31.91 12.70
CA ARG A 209 4.20 -32.36 13.69
C ARG A 209 4.12 -31.56 14.98
N THR A 210 3.88 -30.26 14.88
CA THR A 210 3.64 -29.40 16.06
C THR A 210 2.39 -29.85 16.81
N ALA A 211 1.29 -30.13 16.11
CA ALA A 211 0.06 -30.63 16.72
C ALA A 211 0.26 -31.96 17.45
N LEU A 212 0.98 -32.90 16.83
CA LEU A 212 1.33 -34.18 17.43
C LEU A 212 2.29 -34.03 18.61
N ALA A 213 3.22 -33.06 18.58
CA ALA A 213 4.06 -32.75 19.72
C ALA A 213 3.21 -32.26 20.91
N VAL A 214 2.21 -31.41 20.67
CA VAL A 214 1.30 -30.92 21.73
C VAL A 214 0.37 -32.04 22.23
N LYS A 215 -0.17 -32.88 21.32
CA LYS A 215 -1.12 -33.96 21.63
C LYS A 215 -0.76 -35.27 20.93
N PRO A 216 0.19 -36.05 21.47
CA PRO A 216 0.74 -37.24 20.78
C PRO A 216 -0.25 -38.37 20.50
N LYS A 217 -1.37 -38.43 21.22
CA LYS A 217 -2.38 -39.48 21.09
C LYS A 217 -3.63 -39.04 20.32
N GLN A 218 -3.70 -37.77 19.90
CA GLN A 218 -4.85 -37.27 19.18
C GLN A 218 -4.75 -37.65 17.70
N ASP A 219 -5.80 -38.30 17.20
CA ASP A 219 -6.01 -38.45 15.77
C ASP A 219 -6.65 -37.16 15.23
N PHE A 220 -5.85 -36.39 14.47
CA PHE A 220 -6.29 -35.15 13.84
C PHE A 220 -6.86 -35.35 12.42
N ASN A 221 -6.86 -36.58 11.89
CA ASN A 221 -7.20 -36.91 10.50
C ASN A 221 -8.35 -37.94 10.38
N LYS A 222 -9.30 -37.92 11.34
CA LYS A 222 -10.42 -38.88 11.42
C LYS A 222 -11.27 -39.02 10.15
N GLU A 223 -11.33 -37.98 9.31
CA GLU A 223 -12.11 -37.99 8.06
C GLU A 223 -11.23 -37.58 6.88
N MET A 224 -10.72 -38.57 6.14
CA MET A 224 -9.89 -38.33 4.95
C MET A 224 -10.76 -38.43 3.68
N GLN A 225 -11.63 -37.44 3.46
CA GLN A 225 -12.53 -37.40 2.29
C GLN A 225 -12.42 -36.10 1.51
N VAL A 226 -11.20 -35.61 1.27
CA VAL A 226 -10.99 -34.40 0.47
C VAL A 226 -10.08 -34.69 -0.70
N THR A 227 -10.58 -34.42 -1.90
CA THR A 227 -9.83 -34.44 -3.15
C THR A 227 -9.59 -33.00 -3.62
N PHE A 228 -8.34 -32.70 -3.99
CA PHE A 228 -7.96 -31.42 -4.59
C PHE A 228 -7.75 -31.59 -6.10
N ALA A 229 -8.11 -30.58 -6.89
CA ALA A 229 -7.87 -30.58 -8.34
C ALA A 229 -6.37 -30.62 -8.71
N ASP A 230 -5.50 -30.24 -7.78
CA ASP A 230 -4.04 -30.29 -7.91
C ASP A 230 -3.36 -31.29 -6.96
N ALA A 231 -4.09 -32.31 -6.49
CA ALA A 231 -3.58 -33.31 -5.55
C ALA A 231 -2.30 -34.02 -6.03
N GLN A 232 -2.16 -34.23 -7.33
CA GLN A 232 -0.96 -34.80 -7.96
C GLN A 232 0.32 -33.95 -7.79
N LYS A 233 0.18 -32.66 -7.44
CA LYS A 233 1.33 -31.79 -7.15
C LYS A 233 1.81 -31.92 -5.70
N ILE A 234 1.01 -32.53 -4.83
CA ILE A 234 1.36 -32.76 -3.43
C ILE A 234 2.40 -33.86 -3.38
N GLN A 235 3.54 -33.57 -2.74
CA GLN A 235 4.56 -34.59 -2.53
C GLN A 235 4.05 -35.65 -1.53
N SER A 236 4.41 -36.91 -1.73
CA SER A 236 3.95 -38.03 -0.89
C SER A 236 4.21 -37.79 0.61
N TRP A 237 5.38 -37.26 0.95
CA TRP A 237 5.76 -36.93 2.34
C TRP A 237 4.93 -35.80 2.97
N ALA A 238 4.20 -35.01 2.16
CA ALA A 238 3.43 -33.87 2.62
C ALA A 238 1.91 -34.11 2.65
N GLN A 239 1.45 -35.24 2.10
CA GLN A 239 0.02 -35.54 1.95
C GLN A 239 -0.72 -35.46 3.28
N GLU A 240 -0.21 -36.14 4.31
CA GLU A 240 -0.84 -36.15 5.64
C GLU A 240 -0.91 -34.76 6.26
N GLY A 241 0.14 -33.95 6.11
CA GLY A 241 0.18 -32.57 6.59
C GLY A 241 -0.86 -31.68 5.90
N ILE A 242 -1.00 -31.81 4.57
CA ILE A 242 -2.01 -31.07 3.80
C ILE A 242 -3.43 -31.45 4.23
N TYR A 243 -3.72 -32.75 4.37
CA TYR A 243 -5.03 -33.20 4.83
C TYR A 243 -5.32 -32.70 6.25
N PHE A 244 -4.35 -32.79 7.15
CA PHE A 244 -4.44 -32.21 8.48
C PHE A 244 -4.81 -30.73 8.45
N ALA A 245 -4.04 -29.92 7.71
CA ALA A 245 -4.25 -28.49 7.65
C ALA A 245 -5.64 -28.13 7.07
N PHE A 246 -6.11 -28.88 6.08
CA PHE A 246 -7.42 -28.63 5.47
C PHE A 246 -8.58 -29.07 6.38
N ASN A 247 -8.54 -30.31 6.88
CA ASN A 247 -9.60 -30.88 7.73
C ASN A 247 -9.80 -30.08 9.03
N ASN A 248 -8.72 -29.51 9.56
CA ASN A 248 -8.75 -28.68 10.76
C ASN A 248 -8.98 -27.19 10.46
N LYS A 249 -9.35 -26.84 9.22
CA LYS A 249 -9.64 -25.46 8.77
C LYS A 249 -8.49 -24.48 8.96
N ILE A 250 -7.26 -24.97 9.04
CA ILE A 250 -6.05 -24.13 9.09
C ILE A 250 -5.81 -23.54 7.69
N PHE A 251 -5.88 -24.39 6.66
CA PHE A 251 -5.86 -23.97 5.26
C PHE A 251 -7.27 -23.92 4.67
N SER A 252 -7.43 -23.03 3.71
CA SER A 252 -8.57 -22.99 2.78
C SER A 252 -8.10 -23.37 1.38
N SER A 253 -8.99 -23.93 0.58
CA SER A 253 -8.76 -24.16 -0.86
C SER A 253 -9.13 -22.91 -1.66
N TYR A 254 -8.47 -22.74 -2.81
CA TYR A 254 -8.79 -21.71 -3.80
C TYR A 254 -9.26 -22.43 -5.07
N GLU A 255 -10.53 -22.30 -5.44
CA GLU A 255 -11.09 -22.97 -6.62
C GLU A 255 -10.76 -24.48 -6.65
N GLU A 256 -11.03 -25.18 -5.54
CA GLU A 256 -10.76 -26.63 -5.37
C GLU A 256 -9.27 -27.03 -5.39
N ARG A 257 -8.34 -26.07 -5.39
CA ARG A 257 -6.89 -26.30 -5.35
C ARG A 257 -6.30 -25.95 -4.00
N ILE A 258 -5.21 -26.64 -3.63
CA ILE A 258 -4.45 -26.36 -2.41
C ILE A 258 -3.14 -25.60 -2.67
N ALA A 259 -2.67 -25.59 -3.92
CA ALA A 259 -1.45 -24.93 -4.36
C ALA A 259 -0.22 -25.32 -3.52
N PRO A 260 0.15 -26.61 -3.44
CA PRO A 260 1.07 -27.13 -2.42
C PRO A 260 2.48 -26.53 -2.50
N THR A 261 2.91 -26.09 -3.69
CA THR A 261 4.23 -25.50 -3.94
C THR A 261 4.26 -23.98 -3.80
N MET A 262 3.11 -23.33 -3.60
CA MET A 262 3.05 -21.88 -3.40
C MET A 262 3.65 -21.53 -2.04
N THR A 263 4.51 -20.52 -1.99
CA THR A 263 5.14 -20.07 -0.74
C THR A 263 4.23 -19.13 0.01
N LEU A 264 4.31 -19.18 1.34
CA LEU A 264 3.54 -18.30 2.22
C LEU A 264 4.26 -16.98 2.47
N ASN A 265 3.50 -15.92 2.69
CA ASN A 265 4.01 -14.70 3.30
C ASN A 265 3.91 -14.73 4.83
N ARG A 266 4.43 -13.70 5.51
CA ARG A 266 4.46 -13.63 6.98
C ARG A 266 3.08 -13.54 7.60
N GLU A 267 2.15 -12.76 7.05
CA GLU A 267 0.77 -12.71 7.58
C GLU A 267 0.06 -14.05 7.45
N GLU A 268 0.19 -14.74 6.32
CA GLU A 268 -0.34 -16.08 6.14
C GLU A 268 0.28 -17.08 7.13
N GLY A 269 1.60 -17.01 7.35
CA GLY A 269 2.27 -17.84 8.35
C GLY A 269 1.76 -17.62 9.78
N ILE A 270 1.55 -16.34 10.16
CA ILE A 270 0.98 -15.96 11.47
C ILE A 270 -0.43 -16.51 11.63
N ILE A 271 -1.26 -16.36 10.60
CA ILE A 271 -2.63 -16.89 10.56
C ILE A 271 -2.65 -18.41 10.74
N CYS A 272 -1.78 -19.11 10.01
CA CYS A 272 -1.69 -20.57 10.11
C CYS A 272 -1.30 -21.02 11.53
N ALA A 273 -0.36 -20.31 12.16
CA ALA A 273 0.03 -20.57 13.54
C ALA A 273 -1.09 -20.28 14.55
N GLN A 274 -1.87 -19.21 14.36
CA GLN A 274 -3.03 -18.90 15.18
C GLN A 274 -4.11 -19.97 15.08
N ARG A 275 -4.47 -20.39 13.87
CA ARG A 275 -5.45 -21.46 13.66
C ARG A 275 -4.97 -22.78 14.22
N LEU A 276 -3.68 -23.10 14.06
CA LEU A 276 -3.09 -24.27 14.70
C LEU A 276 -3.23 -24.20 16.23
N TYR A 277 -2.92 -23.04 16.84
CA TYR A 277 -3.06 -22.84 18.28
C TYR A 277 -4.50 -23.15 18.72
N GLU A 278 -5.51 -22.64 18.00
CA GLU A 278 -6.92 -22.94 18.29
C GLU A 278 -7.30 -24.42 18.14
N VAL A 279 -6.66 -25.16 17.23
CA VAL A 279 -6.87 -26.60 17.06
C VAL A 279 -6.29 -27.38 18.24
N VAL A 280 -5.10 -27.01 18.71
CA VAL A 280 -4.40 -27.74 19.78
C VAL A 280 -4.79 -27.27 21.19
N ALA A 281 -5.34 -26.07 21.36
CA ALA A 281 -5.71 -25.51 22.67
C ALA A 281 -7.12 -25.93 23.14
N ARG A 282 -7.95 -26.52 22.28
CA ARG A 282 -9.26 -27.10 22.65
C ARG A 282 -9.13 -28.37 23.47
#